data_AF-A0A519M5Z9-F1
#
_entry.id   AF-A0A519M5Z9-F1
#
_cell.length_a   1.000
_cell.length_b   1.000
_cell.length_c   1.000
_cell.angle_alpha   90.00
_cell.angle_beta   90.00
_cell.angle_gamma   90.00
#
_symmetry.space_group_name_H-M   'P 1'
#
loop_
_entity.id
_entity.type
_entity.pdbx_description
1 polymer ?
#
loop_
_entity_poly.entity_id
_entity_poly.type
_entity_poly.pdbx_seq_one_letter_code
_entity_poly.pdbx_strand_id
1 'polypeptide(L)'
;MTVQEQKQIAIAFSDKFQEFDLDLKLTADEFRLFDNGVSANSMDEKWNILVLDNFMCWTRSWTDNLIYIIQLKRQTDTVILEKGFVTRDETKYMSEDIGEDKTIFLQLLQFYLDRDDIYVDPEFQLDVIKKTIKKFDPTGACKKSIGHDNVGETKKLYEALTQEDLKAYYSVFGWNELKLNLSNRDDNEPLLSLHLQGRQTNSSVAYYFDKEVKSLLGQMVLKTKLPNS
;
A
#
# COMPACT_ATOMS: atom_id res chain seq x y z
N MET A 1 18.57 -15.17 -11.35
CA MET A 1 18.38 -14.64 -12.71
C MET A 1 19.73 -14.23 -13.27
N THR A 2 20.06 -14.61 -14.50
CA THR A 2 21.32 -14.25 -15.17
C THR A 2 21.23 -12.85 -15.79
N VAL A 3 22.37 -12.19 -16.04
CA VAL A 3 22.41 -10.89 -16.74
C VAL A 3 21.74 -10.95 -18.12
N GLN A 4 21.81 -12.11 -18.79
CA GLN A 4 21.18 -12.31 -20.09
C GLN A 4 19.64 -12.35 -19.98
N GLU A 5 19.11 -13.00 -18.95
CA GLU A 5 17.66 -13.03 -18.66
C GLU A 5 17.13 -11.62 -18.32
N GLN A 6 17.87 -10.85 -17.52
CA GLN A 6 17.50 -9.46 -17.19
C GLN A 6 17.41 -8.56 -18.44
N LYS A 7 18.36 -8.71 -19.38
CA LYS A 7 18.33 -7.98 -20.66
C LYS A 7 17.14 -8.38 -21.52
N GLN A 8 16.79 -9.67 -21.57
CA GLN A 8 15.61 -10.13 -22.31
C GLN A 8 14.32 -9.54 -21.73
N ILE A 9 14.19 -9.47 -20.41
CA ILE A 9 13.03 -8.84 -19.76
C ILE A 9 12.94 -7.36 -20.12
N ALA A 10 14.04 -6.61 -20.05
CA ALA A 10 14.04 -5.20 -20.41
C ALA A 10 13.67 -4.95 -21.89
N ILE A 11 14.12 -5.82 -22.80
CA ILE A 11 13.76 -5.77 -24.23
C ILE A 11 12.29 -6.16 -24.46
N ALA A 12 11.71 -7.00 -23.60
CA ALA A 12 10.31 -7.42 -23.70
C ALA A 12 9.29 -6.34 -23.27
N PHE A 13 9.77 -5.15 -22.92
CA PHE A 13 8.89 -4.02 -22.64
C PHE A 13 8.05 -3.67 -23.86
N SER A 14 6.81 -3.28 -23.61
CA SER A 14 5.87 -2.98 -24.68
C SER A 14 6.27 -1.72 -25.44
N ASP A 15 6.19 -1.78 -26.77
CA ASP A 15 6.28 -0.58 -27.63
C ASP A 15 5.10 0.38 -27.40
N LYS A 16 4.01 -0.12 -26.82
CA LYS A 16 2.90 0.69 -26.31
C LYS A 16 3.10 0.94 -24.82
N PHE A 17 3.44 2.17 -24.47
CA PHE A 17 3.61 2.59 -23.08
C PHE A 17 3.14 4.03 -22.88
N GLN A 18 2.93 4.39 -21.62
CA GLN A 18 2.78 5.78 -21.19
C GLN A 18 3.83 6.11 -20.14
N GLU A 19 4.24 7.38 -20.08
CA GLU A 19 5.21 7.86 -19.11
C GLU A 19 4.56 8.70 -18.01
N PHE A 20 5.18 8.69 -16.83
CA PHE A 20 4.86 9.58 -15.73
C PHE A 20 6.15 10.09 -15.07
N ASP A 21 6.12 11.35 -14.65
CA ASP A 21 7.29 11.96 -14.01
C ASP A 21 7.47 11.45 -12.58
N LEU A 22 8.74 11.20 -12.25
CA LEU A 22 9.20 10.91 -10.90
C LEU A 22 10.28 11.95 -10.54
N ASP A 23 10.21 12.51 -9.34
CA ASP A 23 11.28 13.34 -8.78
C ASP A 23 11.58 12.85 -7.36
N LEU A 24 11.83 11.55 -7.27
CA LEU A 24 12.05 10.88 -5.99
C LEU A 24 13.53 10.56 -5.81
N LYS A 25 14.06 10.95 -4.66
CA LYS A 25 15.45 10.72 -4.27
C LYS A 25 15.50 9.63 -3.22
N LEU A 26 16.26 8.60 -3.54
CA LEU A 26 16.63 7.54 -2.63
C LEU A 26 18.09 7.74 -2.23
N THR A 27 18.43 7.42 -0.99
CA THR A 27 19.82 7.23 -0.60
C THR A 27 20.37 5.99 -1.29
N ALA A 28 21.70 5.92 -1.45
CA ALA A 28 22.34 4.69 -1.92
C ALA A 28 21.95 3.48 -1.05
N ASP A 29 21.81 3.68 0.27
CA ASP A 29 21.45 2.65 1.24
C ASP A 29 20.04 2.10 1.04
N GLU A 30 19.05 2.97 0.84
CA GLU A 30 17.69 2.58 0.47
C GLU A 30 17.68 1.81 -0.85
N PHE A 31 18.47 2.27 -1.83
CA PHE A 31 18.52 1.65 -3.14
C PHE A 31 19.18 0.27 -3.13
N ARG A 32 20.10 0.00 -2.19
CA ARG A 32 20.79 -1.31 -2.07
C ARG A 32 19.84 -2.49 -1.92
N LEU A 33 18.62 -2.27 -1.42
CA LEU A 33 17.56 -3.28 -1.41
C LEU A 33 17.28 -3.87 -2.80
N PHE A 34 17.43 -3.06 -3.86
CA PHE A 34 17.11 -3.44 -5.23
C PHE A 34 18.31 -3.87 -6.06
N ASP A 35 19.56 -3.61 -5.63
CA ASP A 35 20.75 -3.87 -6.44
C ASP A 35 20.93 -5.37 -6.77
N ASN A 36 20.49 -6.27 -5.88
CA ASN A 36 20.50 -7.72 -6.13
C ASN A 36 19.22 -8.23 -6.80
N GLY A 37 18.27 -7.34 -7.09
CA GLY A 37 16.91 -7.67 -7.45
C GLY A 37 16.07 -8.15 -6.26
N VAL A 38 14.77 -7.99 -6.39
CA VAL A 38 13.77 -8.56 -5.47
C VAL A 38 13.07 -9.67 -6.23
N SER A 39 13.06 -10.87 -5.68
CA SER A 39 12.28 -11.99 -6.22
C SER A 39 11.20 -12.35 -5.22
N ALA A 40 9.98 -12.39 -5.71
CA ALA A 40 8.85 -12.85 -4.93
C ALA A 40 8.99 -14.33 -4.57
N ASN A 41 8.92 -14.64 -3.29
CA ASN A 41 8.94 -16.01 -2.76
C ASN A 41 7.52 -16.56 -2.53
N SER A 42 6.48 -15.72 -2.66
CA SER A 42 5.08 -16.11 -2.49
C SER A 42 4.15 -15.28 -3.38
N MET A 43 2.89 -15.71 -3.53
CA MET A 43 1.86 -14.93 -4.25
C MET A 43 1.53 -13.60 -3.57
N ASP A 44 1.83 -13.44 -2.29
CA ASP A 44 1.66 -12.18 -1.55
C ASP A 44 2.73 -11.16 -1.99
N GLU A 45 3.91 -11.65 -2.38
CA GLU A 45 4.95 -10.87 -3.02
C GLU A 45 4.62 -10.76 -4.53
N LYS A 46 3.83 -9.75 -4.89
CA LYS A 46 3.24 -9.65 -6.23
C LYS A 46 4.22 -9.24 -7.34
N TRP A 47 5.47 -8.93 -7.01
CA TRP A 47 6.41 -8.24 -7.88
C TRP A 47 7.81 -8.84 -7.83
N ASN A 48 8.39 -9.04 -9.01
CA ASN A 48 9.82 -9.20 -9.18
C ASN A 48 10.41 -7.85 -9.62
N ILE A 49 11.52 -7.45 -9.01
CA ILE A 49 12.23 -6.21 -9.32
C ILE A 49 13.63 -6.59 -9.77
N LEU A 50 14.07 -6.05 -10.90
CA LEU A 50 15.45 -6.17 -11.36
C LEU A 50 16.00 -4.80 -11.71
N VAL A 51 17.30 -4.63 -11.56
CA VAL A 51 18.00 -3.40 -11.92
C VAL A 51 18.99 -3.71 -13.02
N LEU A 52 18.87 -3.02 -14.15
CA LEU A 52 19.73 -3.16 -15.32
C LEU A 52 20.22 -1.78 -15.72
N ASP A 53 21.52 -1.54 -15.60
CA ASP A 53 22.17 -0.26 -15.88
C ASP A 53 21.47 0.91 -15.15
N ASN A 54 20.78 1.77 -15.90
CA ASN A 54 20.04 2.93 -15.40
C ASN A 54 18.53 2.70 -15.35
N PHE A 55 18.08 1.44 -15.31
CA PHE A 55 16.67 1.10 -15.27
C PHE A 55 16.36 0.13 -14.13
N MET A 56 15.23 0.35 -13.47
CA MET A 56 14.61 -0.62 -12.58
C MET A 56 13.33 -1.14 -13.23
N CYS A 57 13.24 -2.44 -13.40
CA CYS A 57 12.15 -3.12 -14.10
C CYS A 57 11.31 -3.91 -13.11
N TRP A 58 9.98 -3.76 -13.18
CA TRP A 58 9.03 -4.40 -12.28
C TRP A 58 8.11 -5.34 -13.06
N THR A 59 8.24 -6.63 -12.80
CA THR A 59 7.38 -7.66 -13.40
C THR A 59 6.41 -8.24 -12.39
N ARG A 60 5.24 -8.70 -12.86
CA ARG A 60 4.35 -9.51 -12.02
C ARG A 60 4.99 -10.86 -11.73
N SER A 61 4.98 -11.29 -10.48
CA SER A 61 5.67 -12.53 -10.07
C SER A 61 5.10 -13.82 -10.65
N TRP A 62 3.83 -13.81 -11.10
CA TRP A 62 3.14 -15.00 -11.62
C TRP A 62 2.98 -15.06 -13.15
N THR A 63 3.26 -13.97 -13.87
CA THR A 63 3.24 -13.95 -15.35
C THR A 63 4.56 -13.49 -15.97
N ASP A 64 5.47 -12.94 -15.16
CA ASP A 64 6.67 -12.23 -15.62
C ASP A 64 6.39 -11.07 -16.59
N ASN A 65 5.14 -10.60 -16.65
CA ASN A 65 4.77 -9.44 -17.45
C ASN A 65 5.48 -8.22 -16.87
N LEU A 66 6.34 -7.59 -17.67
CA LEU A 66 6.98 -6.32 -17.33
C LEU A 66 5.96 -5.18 -17.41
N ILE A 67 5.63 -4.63 -16.24
CA ILE A 67 4.59 -3.60 -16.09
C ILE A 67 5.23 -2.22 -16.04
N TYR A 68 6.24 -2.05 -15.19
CA TYR A 68 6.91 -0.77 -15.00
C TYR A 68 8.39 -0.84 -15.37
N ILE A 69 8.87 0.21 -16.03
CA ILE A 69 10.29 0.55 -16.10
C ILE A 69 10.48 1.90 -15.44
N ILE A 70 11.47 2.02 -14.57
CA ILE A 70 11.83 3.26 -13.90
C ILE A 70 13.22 3.66 -14.34
N GLN A 71 13.34 4.85 -14.92
CA GLN A 71 14.62 5.45 -15.25
C GLN A 71 15.29 5.98 -13.98
N LEU A 72 16.56 5.60 -13.83
CA LEU A 72 17.40 5.92 -12.69
C LEU A 72 18.53 6.84 -13.12
N LYS A 73 18.91 7.73 -12.21
CA LYS A 73 20.15 8.50 -12.29
C LYS A 73 20.92 8.32 -11.00
N ARG A 74 22.02 7.57 -11.10
CA ARG A 74 22.92 7.30 -9.98
C ARG A 74 23.90 8.45 -9.79
N GLN A 75 24.02 8.90 -8.55
CA GLN A 75 25.03 9.84 -8.06
C GLN A 75 25.79 9.17 -6.91
N THR A 76 26.80 9.85 -6.34
CA THR A 76 27.70 9.25 -5.34
C THR A 76 26.95 8.64 -4.14
N ASP A 77 26.00 9.38 -3.57
CA ASP A 77 25.28 8.96 -2.34
C ASP A 77 23.76 8.84 -2.54
N THR A 78 23.28 9.08 -3.76
CA THR A 78 21.86 9.17 -4.08
C THR A 78 21.53 8.50 -5.40
N VAL A 79 20.33 7.95 -5.47
CA VAL A 79 19.73 7.47 -6.72
C VAL A 79 18.43 8.24 -6.93
N ILE A 80 18.33 8.91 -8.08
CA ILE A 80 17.16 9.68 -8.47
C ILE A 80 16.32 8.79 -9.40
N LEU A 81 15.04 8.63 -9.08
CA LEU A 81 14.06 8.03 -9.97
C LEU A 81 13.45 9.19 -10.78
N GLU A 82 13.77 9.29 -12.06
CA GLU A 82 13.45 10.44 -12.92
C GLU A 82 12.12 10.27 -13.66
N LYS A 83 11.87 9.08 -14.19
CA LYS A 83 10.66 8.79 -14.98
C LYS A 83 10.23 7.35 -14.77
N GLY A 84 8.92 7.13 -14.76
CA GLY A 84 8.33 5.82 -14.86
C GLY A 84 7.66 5.63 -16.21
N PHE A 85 7.71 4.41 -16.72
CA PHE A 85 7.06 3.96 -17.94
C PHE A 85 6.16 2.78 -17.59
N VAL A 86 4.90 2.84 -18.01
CA VAL A 86 3.90 1.78 -17.79
C VAL A 86 3.50 1.17 -19.12
N THR A 87 3.47 -0.15 -19.19
CA THR A 87 2.94 -0.84 -20.37
C THR A 87 1.47 -0.49 -20.60
N ARG A 88 1.10 -0.32 -21.87
CA ARG A 88 -0.28 -0.18 -22.37
C ARG A 88 -0.65 -1.35 -23.29
N ASP A 89 0.01 -2.48 -23.09
CA ASP A 89 -0.40 -3.75 -23.62
C ASP A 89 -1.50 -4.34 -22.72
N GLU A 90 -2.76 -4.19 -23.13
CA GLU A 90 -3.94 -4.66 -22.39
C GLU A 90 -3.91 -6.16 -22.10
N THR A 91 -3.15 -6.95 -22.88
CA THR A 91 -2.97 -8.39 -22.63
C THR A 91 -2.06 -8.65 -21.43
N LYS A 92 -1.21 -7.68 -21.07
CA LYS A 92 -0.26 -7.73 -19.95
C LYS A 92 -0.73 -6.95 -18.74
N TYR A 93 -1.42 -5.83 -18.95
CA TYR A 93 -1.85 -4.91 -17.91
C TYR A 93 -3.10 -4.14 -18.35
N MET A 94 -4.18 -4.28 -17.59
CA MET A 94 -5.50 -3.74 -17.97
C MET A 94 -5.74 -2.28 -17.51
N SER A 95 -4.87 -1.71 -16.67
CA SER A 95 -5.05 -0.33 -16.23
C SER A 95 -4.75 0.64 -17.38
N GLU A 96 -5.63 1.61 -17.55
CA GLU A 96 -5.53 2.67 -18.57
C GLU A 96 -5.21 4.04 -17.95
N ASP A 97 -5.28 4.17 -16.62
CA ASP A 97 -5.10 5.44 -15.91
C ASP A 97 -3.65 5.59 -15.41
N ILE A 98 -2.90 6.49 -16.06
CA ILE A 98 -1.51 6.78 -15.70
C ILE A 98 -1.35 7.37 -14.30
N GLY A 99 -2.34 8.09 -13.79
CA GLY A 99 -2.34 8.66 -12.44
C GLY A 99 -2.54 7.59 -11.37
N GLU A 100 -3.45 6.65 -11.61
CA GLU A 100 -3.62 5.46 -10.77
C GLU A 100 -2.36 4.59 -10.77
N ASP A 101 -1.78 4.35 -11.95
CA ASP A 101 -0.56 3.56 -12.09
C ASP A 101 0.63 4.16 -11.34
N LYS A 102 0.82 5.49 -11.45
CA LYS A 102 1.82 6.21 -10.67
C LYS A 102 1.57 6.06 -9.17
N THR A 103 0.32 6.17 -8.74
CA THR A 103 -0.06 6.01 -7.34
C THR A 103 0.28 4.62 -6.81
N ILE A 104 -0.10 3.58 -7.55
CA ILE A 104 0.21 2.19 -7.22
C ILE A 104 1.74 2.00 -7.13
N PHE A 105 2.49 2.48 -8.11
CA PHE A 105 3.95 2.39 -8.10
C PHE A 105 4.56 3.05 -6.85
N LEU A 106 4.13 4.27 -6.50
CA LEU A 106 4.64 4.98 -5.32
C LEU A 106 4.28 4.25 -4.02
N GLN A 107 3.07 3.70 -3.91
CA GLN A 107 2.65 2.88 -2.76
C GLN A 107 3.48 1.60 -2.62
N LEU A 108 3.78 0.92 -3.73
CA LEU A 108 4.66 -0.25 -3.74
C LEU A 108 6.07 0.13 -3.28
N LEU A 109 6.62 1.21 -3.81
CA LEU A 109 7.95 1.68 -3.44
C LEU A 109 8.03 2.07 -1.96
N GLN A 110 7.00 2.77 -1.46
CA GLN A 110 6.81 3.06 -0.03
C GLN A 110 6.82 1.81 0.84
N PHE A 111 6.13 0.75 0.40
CA PHE A 111 6.10 -0.53 1.12
C PHE A 111 7.49 -1.17 1.19
N TYR A 112 8.22 -1.24 0.08
CA TYR A 112 9.57 -1.83 0.05
C TYR A 112 10.59 -1.04 0.88
N LEU A 113 10.50 0.29 0.88
CA LEU A 113 11.45 1.18 1.55
C LEU A 113 11.09 1.52 2.99
N ASP A 114 9.90 1.13 3.45
CA ASP A 114 9.34 1.53 4.75
C ASP A 114 9.30 3.07 4.97
N ARG A 115 8.98 3.82 3.90
CA ARG A 115 8.98 5.29 3.86
C ARG A 115 7.59 5.88 3.65
N ASP A 116 7.05 6.55 4.66
CA ASP A 116 5.70 7.13 4.62
C ASP A 116 5.59 8.44 3.81
N ASP A 117 6.70 8.99 3.33
CA ASP A 117 6.75 10.28 2.62
C ASP A 117 6.71 10.15 1.09
N ILE A 118 6.78 8.92 0.56
CA ILE A 118 6.81 8.64 -0.88
C ILE A 118 5.42 8.84 -1.50
N TYR A 119 4.39 8.29 -0.86
CA TYR A 119 3.00 8.53 -1.23
C TYR A 119 2.23 9.02 -0.01
N VAL A 120 1.71 10.25 -0.10
CA VAL A 120 0.83 10.81 0.91
C VAL A 120 -0.58 10.82 0.36
N ASP A 121 -1.44 9.98 0.93
CA ASP A 121 -2.85 9.92 0.56
C ASP A 121 -3.48 11.32 0.74
N PRO A 122 -4.10 11.89 -0.32
CA PRO A 122 -4.73 13.20 -0.24
C PRO A 122 -5.86 13.25 0.81
N GLU A 123 -6.49 12.11 1.14
CA GLU A 123 -7.55 12.05 2.13
C GLU A 123 -7.01 12.28 3.55
N PHE A 124 -5.70 12.10 3.81
CA PHE A 124 -5.09 12.59 5.05
C PHE A 124 -5.23 14.10 5.24
N GLN A 125 -5.53 14.84 4.16
CA GLN A 125 -5.76 16.28 4.24
C GLN A 125 -7.16 16.67 4.71
N LEU A 126 -8.12 15.73 4.76
CA LEU A 126 -9.49 15.98 5.20
C LEU A 126 -9.53 16.37 6.69
N ASP A 127 -10.32 17.38 7.03
CA ASP A 127 -10.32 18.01 8.37
C ASP A 127 -10.55 17.02 9.51
N VAL A 128 -11.52 16.12 9.35
CA VAL A 128 -11.88 15.13 10.38
C VAL A 128 -10.77 14.08 10.54
N ILE A 129 -10.11 13.70 9.44
CA ILE A 129 -8.98 12.77 9.45
C ILE A 129 -7.77 13.41 10.13
N LYS A 130 -7.41 14.65 9.77
CA LYS A 130 -6.35 15.40 10.46
C LYS A 130 -6.58 15.51 11.96
N LYS A 131 -7.82 15.83 12.37
CA LYS A 131 -8.19 15.92 13.80
C LYS A 131 -8.04 14.56 14.49
N THR A 132 -8.45 13.47 13.83
CA THR A 132 -8.32 12.11 14.34
C THR A 132 -6.84 11.73 14.51
N ILE A 133 -6.01 11.95 13.48
CA ILE A 133 -4.55 11.70 13.55
C ILE A 133 -3.92 12.51 14.68
N LYS A 134 -4.18 13.81 14.78
CA LYS A 134 -3.63 14.66 15.84
C LYS A 134 -4.05 14.20 17.24
N LYS A 135 -5.24 13.64 17.38
CA LYS A 135 -5.77 13.14 18.66
C LYS A 135 -5.14 11.82 19.07
N PHE A 136 -4.95 10.89 18.12
CA PHE A 136 -4.60 9.49 18.43
C PHE A 136 -3.17 9.09 18.04
N ASP A 137 -2.50 9.84 17.17
CA ASP A 137 -1.08 9.68 16.82
C ASP A 137 -0.37 11.05 16.74
N PRO A 138 -0.31 11.81 17.86
CA PRO A 138 0.28 13.15 17.87
C PRO A 138 1.78 13.18 17.58
N THR A 139 2.48 12.06 17.79
CA THR A 139 3.94 11.94 17.63
C THR A 139 4.35 11.29 16.31
N GLY A 140 3.42 10.82 15.49
CA GLY A 140 3.74 10.11 14.25
C GLY A 140 4.33 8.72 14.46
N ALA A 141 3.99 8.05 15.56
CA ALA A 141 4.48 6.71 15.90
C ALA A 141 3.77 5.58 15.13
N CYS A 142 2.67 5.90 14.44
CA CYS A 142 1.90 4.93 13.66
C CYS A 142 2.17 5.05 12.16
N LYS A 143 2.27 3.90 11.49
CA LYS A 143 2.02 3.79 10.05
C LYS A 143 0.53 4.08 9.79
N LYS A 144 0.25 4.76 8.68
CA LYS A 144 -1.08 5.27 8.35
C LYS A 144 -1.49 4.78 6.98
N SER A 145 -2.74 4.36 6.85
CA SER A 145 -3.35 4.07 5.55
C SER A 145 -4.83 4.42 5.57
N ILE A 146 -5.39 4.66 4.39
CA ILE A 146 -6.82 4.80 4.19
C ILE A 146 -7.37 3.52 3.57
N GLY A 147 -8.57 3.12 4.01
CA GLY A 147 -9.37 2.09 3.38
C GLY A 147 -10.71 2.66 2.93
N HIS A 148 -11.22 2.09 1.84
CA HIS A 148 -12.55 2.36 1.31
C HIS A 148 -13.33 1.05 1.35
N ASP A 149 -14.31 0.99 2.24
CA ASP A 149 -15.18 -0.18 2.43
C ASP A 149 -16.64 0.29 2.34
N ASN A 150 -17.57 -0.64 2.50
CA ASN A 150 -18.96 -0.31 2.85
C ASN A 150 -19.37 -0.86 4.22
N VAL A 151 -20.56 -0.44 4.67
CA VAL A 151 -21.15 -0.88 5.93
C VAL A 151 -21.24 -2.41 6.03
N GLY A 152 -21.67 -3.08 4.95
CA GLY A 152 -21.82 -4.53 4.89
C GLY A 152 -20.50 -5.28 5.00
N GLU A 153 -19.46 -4.82 4.30
CA GLU A 153 -18.10 -5.35 4.37
C GLU A 153 -17.50 -5.16 5.76
N THR A 154 -17.68 -3.98 6.35
CA THR A 154 -17.22 -3.69 7.71
C THR A 154 -17.88 -4.62 8.74
N LYS A 155 -19.19 -4.89 8.60
CA LYS A 155 -19.92 -5.88 9.43
C LYS A 155 -19.35 -7.28 9.26
N LYS A 156 -19.16 -7.74 8.01
CA LYS A 156 -18.61 -9.07 7.70
C LYS A 156 -17.18 -9.24 8.22
N LEU A 157 -16.33 -8.23 8.08
CA LEU A 157 -14.96 -8.24 8.58
C LEU A 157 -14.94 -8.46 10.10
N TYR A 158 -15.79 -7.75 10.84
CA TYR A 158 -15.89 -7.96 12.28
C TYR A 158 -16.38 -9.36 12.65
N GLU A 159 -17.44 -9.84 11.97
CA GLU A 159 -17.99 -11.17 12.20
C GLU A 159 -16.91 -12.24 11.97
N ALA A 160 -16.12 -12.12 10.91
CA ALA A 160 -14.98 -12.99 10.65
C ALA A 160 -13.94 -12.92 11.78
N LEU A 161 -13.49 -11.72 12.17
CA LEU A 161 -12.49 -11.52 13.23
C LEU A 161 -12.94 -12.00 14.62
N THR A 162 -14.24 -12.25 14.80
CA THR A 162 -14.82 -12.76 16.04
C THR A 162 -15.30 -14.21 15.93
N GLN A 163 -14.93 -14.93 14.88
CA GLN A 163 -15.05 -16.40 14.83
C GLN A 163 -14.07 -17.05 15.81
N GLU A 164 -14.40 -18.23 16.33
CA GLU A 164 -13.62 -18.91 17.36
C GLU A 164 -12.16 -19.14 16.95
N ASP A 165 -11.93 -19.49 15.69
CA ASP A 165 -10.60 -19.75 15.14
C ASP A 165 -9.68 -18.51 15.23
N LEU A 166 -10.24 -17.30 15.02
CA LEU A 166 -9.48 -16.05 15.07
C LEU A 166 -9.41 -15.42 16.46
N LYS A 167 -10.34 -15.75 17.37
CA LYS A 167 -10.30 -15.31 18.77
C LYS A 167 -9.05 -15.80 19.51
N ALA A 168 -8.46 -16.92 19.09
CA ALA A 168 -7.21 -17.41 19.66
C ALA A 168 -6.04 -16.44 19.41
N TYR A 169 -6.07 -15.75 18.26
CA TYR A 169 -4.98 -14.89 17.79
C TYR A 169 -5.22 -13.41 18.04
N TYR A 170 -6.48 -12.97 18.14
CA TYR A 170 -6.82 -11.56 18.23
C TYR A 170 -7.78 -11.24 19.38
N SER A 171 -7.64 -10.03 19.90
CA SER A 171 -8.67 -9.35 20.69
C SER A 171 -9.20 -8.16 19.91
N VAL A 172 -10.52 -8.11 19.72
CA VAL A 172 -11.21 -7.03 19.01
C VAL A 172 -12.02 -6.18 19.99
N PHE A 173 -11.86 -4.86 19.95
CA PHE A 173 -12.58 -3.91 20.81
C PHE A 173 -13.21 -2.78 19.99
N GLY A 174 -14.21 -2.09 20.55
CA GLY A 174 -14.84 -0.89 19.95
C GLY A 174 -16.02 -1.18 19.00
N TRP A 175 -16.22 -2.44 18.62
CA TRP A 175 -17.29 -2.81 17.70
C TRP A 175 -18.69 -2.49 18.18
N ASN A 176 -19.00 -2.66 19.46
CA ASN A 176 -20.38 -2.46 19.93
C ASN A 176 -20.88 -1.03 19.67
N GLU A 177 -20.03 -0.03 19.84
CA GLU A 177 -20.33 1.37 19.53
C GLU A 177 -20.47 1.57 18.02
N LEU A 178 -19.51 1.07 17.23
CA LEU A 178 -19.56 1.17 15.78
C LEU A 178 -20.82 0.49 15.21
N LYS A 179 -21.15 -0.72 15.66
CA LYS A 179 -22.35 -1.47 15.25
C LYS A 179 -23.64 -0.68 15.51
N LEU A 180 -23.72 -0.02 16.67
CA LEU A 180 -24.88 0.83 17.00
C LEU A 180 -24.99 2.00 16.01
N ASN A 181 -23.88 2.65 15.69
CA ASN A 181 -23.84 3.78 14.76
C ASN A 181 -24.04 3.37 13.29
N LEU A 182 -23.84 2.10 12.97
CA LEU A 182 -24.07 1.50 11.64
C LEU A 182 -25.43 0.80 11.50
N SER A 183 -26.22 0.66 12.57
CA SER A 183 -27.41 -0.23 12.58
C SER A 183 -28.50 0.17 11.59
N ASN A 184 -28.62 1.48 11.33
CA ASN A 184 -29.66 2.06 10.48
C ASN A 184 -29.15 2.50 9.10
N ARG A 185 -27.90 2.15 8.77
CA ARG A 185 -27.26 2.50 7.49
C ARG A 185 -27.43 1.36 6.49
N ASP A 186 -27.50 1.73 5.21
CA ASP A 186 -27.54 0.76 4.12
C ASP A 186 -26.23 -0.03 4.06
N ASP A 187 -26.29 -1.34 3.80
CA ASP A 187 -25.09 -2.16 3.73
C ASP A 187 -24.14 -1.75 2.60
N ASN A 188 -24.64 -1.13 1.53
CA ASN A 188 -23.81 -0.61 0.44
C ASN A 188 -23.38 0.84 0.67
N GLU A 189 -23.73 1.44 1.81
CA GLU A 189 -23.31 2.80 2.12
C GLU A 189 -21.77 2.85 2.25
N PRO A 190 -21.08 3.71 1.47
CA PRO A 190 -19.63 3.80 1.52
C PRO A 190 -19.16 4.31 2.88
N LEU A 191 -18.05 3.76 3.34
CA LEU A 191 -17.32 4.17 4.53
C LEU A 191 -15.86 4.44 4.14
N LEU A 192 -15.28 5.45 4.79
CA LEU A 192 -13.85 5.66 4.77
C LEU A 192 -13.27 5.22 6.11
N SER A 193 -12.15 4.51 6.09
CA SER A 193 -11.45 4.07 7.29
C SER A 193 -10.02 4.61 7.35
N LEU A 194 -9.62 5.17 8.50
CA LEU A 194 -8.22 5.51 8.79
C LEU A 194 -7.64 4.38 9.65
N HIS A 195 -6.59 3.74 9.15
CA HIS A 195 -5.84 2.73 9.88
C HIS A 195 -4.59 3.34 10.50
N LEU A 196 -4.43 3.17 11.81
CA LEU A 196 -3.23 3.52 12.56
C LEU A 196 -2.62 2.24 13.13
N GLN A 197 -1.46 1.85 12.60
CA GLN A 197 -0.70 0.68 13.06
C GLN A 197 0.55 1.15 13.79
N GLY A 198 0.67 0.78 15.07
CA GLY A 198 1.85 1.17 15.87
C GLY A 198 3.13 0.53 15.33
N ARG A 199 4.19 1.31 15.13
CA ARG A 199 5.50 0.80 14.66
C ARG A 199 6.17 -0.13 15.68
N GLN A 200 5.87 0.06 16.97
CA GLN A 200 6.47 -0.68 18.08
C GLN A 200 5.46 -1.54 18.85
N THR A 201 4.19 -1.53 18.44
CA THR A 201 3.13 -2.24 19.14
C THR A 201 2.39 -3.16 18.18
N ASN A 202 2.01 -4.36 18.65
CA ASN A 202 1.18 -5.28 17.89
C ASN A 202 -0.31 -4.88 17.91
N SER A 203 -0.58 -3.57 17.85
CA SER A 203 -1.92 -3.02 17.88
C SER A 203 -2.19 -2.21 16.62
N SER A 204 -3.33 -2.49 16.00
CA SER A 204 -3.86 -1.72 14.90
C SER A 204 -5.23 -1.16 15.30
N VAL A 205 -5.50 0.10 14.93
CA VAL A 205 -6.79 0.73 15.14
C VAL A 205 -7.32 1.24 13.80
N ALA A 206 -8.53 0.85 13.46
CA ALA A 206 -9.27 1.39 12.33
C ALA A 206 -10.33 2.38 12.85
N TYR A 207 -10.33 3.61 12.34
CA TYR A 207 -11.32 4.65 12.64
C TYR A 207 -12.24 4.82 11.43
N TYR A 208 -13.55 4.66 11.62
CA TYR A 208 -14.51 4.66 10.52
C TYR A 208 -15.27 5.98 10.45
N PHE A 209 -15.37 6.55 9.25
CA PHE A 209 -16.06 7.80 8.97
C PHE A 209 -17.27 7.57 8.06
N ASP A 210 -18.23 8.48 8.12
CA ASP A 210 -19.34 8.48 7.16
C ASP A 210 -18.86 8.77 5.72
N LYS A 211 -19.75 8.49 4.75
CA LYS A 211 -19.49 8.72 3.32
C LYS A 211 -19.09 10.16 2.95
N GLU A 212 -19.45 11.14 3.78
CA GLU A 212 -19.13 12.56 3.55
C GLU A 212 -17.86 12.98 4.29
N VAL A 213 -17.25 12.06 5.04
CA VAL A 213 -16.09 12.26 5.91
C VAL A 213 -16.28 13.43 6.89
N LYS A 214 -17.52 13.59 7.38
CA LYS A 214 -17.90 14.68 8.30
C LYS A 214 -17.93 14.23 9.76
N SER A 215 -18.16 12.94 10.02
CA SER A 215 -18.22 12.41 11.37
C SER A 215 -17.48 11.09 11.52
N LEU A 216 -16.85 10.92 12.69
CA LEU A 216 -16.27 9.65 13.13
C LEU A 216 -17.41 8.78 13.69
N LEU A 217 -17.66 7.64 13.06
CA LEU A 217 -18.71 6.69 13.43
C LEU A 217 -18.28 5.71 14.52
N GLY A 218 -16.97 5.52 14.70
CA GLY A 218 -16.43 4.65 15.73
C GLY A 218 -15.06 4.15 15.37
N GLN A 219 -14.55 3.22 16.18
CA GLN A 219 -13.26 2.60 15.95
C GLN A 219 -13.31 1.10 16.24
N MET A 220 -12.46 0.35 15.54
CA MET A 220 -12.18 -1.05 15.83
C MET A 220 -10.69 -1.19 16.19
N VAL A 221 -10.42 -1.73 17.37
CA VAL A 221 -9.05 -1.98 17.84
C VAL A 221 -8.77 -3.47 17.72
N LEU A 222 -7.76 -3.84 16.96
CA LEU A 222 -7.20 -5.19 16.91
C LEU A 222 -5.91 -5.23 17.71
N LYS A 223 -5.83 -6.16 18.66
CA LYS A 223 -4.58 -6.50 19.36
C LYS A 223 -4.22 -7.95 19.07
N THR A 224 -3.05 -8.17 18.51
CA THR A 224 -2.52 -9.53 18.34
C THR A 224 -2.13 -10.09 19.70
N LYS A 225 -2.62 -11.28 20.01
CA LYS A 225 -2.16 -12.07 21.15
C LYS A 225 -0.88 -12.75 20.68
N LEU A 226 0.26 -12.41 21.29
CA LEU A 226 1.46 -13.21 21.06
C LEU A 226 1.16 -14.64 21.51
N PRO A 227 1.51 -15.68 20.72
CA PRO A 227 1.47 -17.04 21.24
C PRO A 227 2.37 -17.06 22.47
N ASN A 228 1.87 -17.66 23.57
CA ASN A 228 2.67 -17.86 24.77
C ASN A 228 3.98 -18.54 24.34
N SER A 229 5.09 -17.83 24.48
CA SER A 229 6.45 -18.34 24.34
C SER A 229 6.71 -19.48 25.31
#